data_AF-A0A7K7BHL6-F1
#
_entry.id   AF-A0A7K7BHL6-F1
#
_cell.length_a   1.000
_cell.length_b   1.000
_cell.length_c   1.000
_cell.angle_alpha   90.00
_cell.angle_beta   90.00
_cell.angle_gamma   90.00
#
_symmetry.space_group_name_H-M   'P 1'
#
loop_
_entity.id
_entity.type
_entity.pdbx_description
1 polymer ?
#
loop_
_entity_poly.entity_id
_entity_poly.type
_entity_poly.pdbx_seq_one_letter_code
_entity_poly.pdbx_strand_id
1 'polypeptide(L)' 'THYPNHLARHMKTHSGEKPFACPLCPYASAHLDNLKRHQRVHTGEKPYKCQLCDY' A
#
# COMPACT_ATOMS: atom_id res chain seq x y z
N THR A 1 -12.27 17.36 9.08
CA THR A 1 -11.06 17.96 9.69
C THR A 1 -9.89 17.78 8.74
N HIS A 2 -9.33 18.86 8.21
CA HIS A 2 -8.31 18.83 7.15
C HIS A 2 -6.91 18.73 7.79
N TYR A 3 -6.50 17.54 8.21
CA TYR A 3 -5.16 17.36 8.79
C TYR A 3 -4.09 17.57 7.69
N PRO A 4 -3.08 18.43 7.91
CA PRO A 4 -2.08 18.78 6.90
C PRO A 4 -1.31 17.55 6.38
N ASN A 5 -1.09 16.55 7.23
CA ASN A 5 -0.45 15.28 6.85
C ASN A 5 -1.29 14.47 5.86
N HIS A 6 -2.62 14.57 5.92
CA HIS A 6 -3.51 13.90 4.97
C HIS A 6 -3.45 14.54 3.59
N LEU A 7 -3.47 15.87 3.55
CA LEU A 7 -3.33 16.63 2.30
C LEU A 7 -1.95 16.40 1.68
N ALA A 8 -0.86 16.49 2.45
CA ALA A 8 0.49 16.22 1.93
C ALA A 8 0.63 14.80 1.38
N ARG A 9 0.01 13.80 2.04
CA ARG A 9 -0.06 12.43 1.52
C ARG A 9 -0.85 12.36 0.20
N HIS A 10 -2.01 13.00 0.14
CA HIS A 10 -2.84 13.06 -1.06
C HIS A 10 -2.09 13.72 -2.23
N MET A 11 -1.36 14.82 -2.02
CA MET A 11 -0.67 15.51 -3.11
C MET A 11 0.37 14.64 -3.83
N LYS A 12 0.95 13.62 -3.18
CA LYS A 12 1.86 12.66 -3.82
C LYS A 12 1.19 11.82 -4.91
N THR A 13 -0.14 11.68 -4.89
CA THR A 13 -0.84 10.97 -5.98
C THR A 13 -0.92 11.80 -7.25
N HIS A 14 -0.88 13.13 -7.13
CA HIS A 14 -0.88 14.05 -8.28
C HIS A 14 0.51 14.21 -8.91
N SER A 15 1.59 14.09 -8.14
CA SER A 15 2.96 14.20 -8.68
C SER A 15 3.36 13.03 -9.59
N GLY A 16 2.67 11.88 -9.49
CA GLY A 16 3.01 10.67 -10.23
C GLY A 16 4.28 9.96 -9.75
N GLU A 17 4.98 10.52 -8.77
CA GLU A 17 6.18 9.92 -8.19
C GLU A 17 5.84 8.61 -7.47
N LYS A 18 6.59 7.55 -7.79
CA LYS A 18 6.43 6.22 -7.20
C LYS A 18 7.77 5.71 -6.65
N PRO A 19 8.29 6.31 -5.57
CA PRO A 19 9.61 5.96 -5.04
C PRO A 19 9.66 4.54 -4.44
N PHE A 20 8.52 3.92 -4.15
CA PHE A 20 8.47 2.59 -3.53
C PHE A 20 8.21 1.52 -4.60
N ALA A 21 9.29 0.93 -5.13
CA ALA A 21 9.22 -0.13 -6.13
C ALA A 21 9.17 -1.53 -5.50
N CYS A 22 8.46 -2.45 -6.15
CA CYS A 22 8.46 -3.87 -5.81
C CYS A 22 9.74 -4.54 -6.34
N PRO A 23 10.43 -5.36 -5.52
CA PRO A 23 11.62 -6.07 -5.99
C PRO A 23 11.31 -7.28 -6.89
N LEU A 24 10.05 -7.72 -6.96
CA LEU A 24 9.64 -8.95 -7.65
C LEU A 24 8.88 -8.69 -8.96
N CYS A 25 8.37 -7.47 -9.19
CA CYS A 25 7.61 -7.14 -10.39
C CYS A 25 7.65 -5.62 -10.69
N PRO A 26 7.16 -5.17 -11.85
CA PRO A 26 7.19 -3.74 -12.23
C PRO A 26 6.30 -2.79 -11.41
N TYR A 27 5.60 -3.30 -10.39
CA TYR A 27 4.71 -2.48 -9.56
C TYR A 27 5.50 -1.48 -8.71
N ALA A 28 5.03 -0.23 -8.64
CA ALA A 28 5.55 0.79 -7.75
C ALA A 28 4.42 1.68 -7.21
N SER A 29 4.61 2.24 -6.00
CA SER A 29 3.61 3.11 -5.34
C SER A 29 4.22 4.39 -4.77
N ALA A 30 3.36 5.40 -4.61
CA ALA A 30 3.69 6.67 -3.96
C ALA A 30 3.79 6.55 -2.42
N HIS A 31 3.32 5.43 -1.86
CA HIS A 31 3.27 5.20 -0.41
C HIS A 31 3.81 3.81 -0.05
N LEU A 32 4.48 3.73 1.11
CA LEU A 32 5.12 2.52 1.60
C LEU A 32 4.12 1.45 2.06
N ASP A 33 3.03 1.85 2.71
CA ASP A 33 1.95 0.95 3.14
C ASP A 33 1.29 0.23 1.96
N ASN A 34 1.15 0.94 0.83
CA ASN A 34 0.69 0.33 -0.42
C ASN A 34 1.66 -0.72 -0.94
N LEU A 35 2.97 -0.49 -0.89
CA LEU A 35 3.98 -1.48 -1.29
C LEU A 35 3.94 -2.71 -0.36
N LYS A 36 3.90 -2.50 0.96
CA LYS A 36 3.79 -3.59 1.94
C LYS A 36 2.55 -4.45 1.72
N ARG A 37 1.41 -3.82 1.45
CA ARG A 37 0.18 -4.54 1.10
C ARG A 37 0.33 -5.29 -0.22
N HIS A 38 0.91 -4.67 -1.23
CA HIS A 38 1.15 -5.31 -2.53
C HIS A 38 2.05 -6.55 -2.41
N GLN A 39 3.08 -6.51 -1.56
CA GLN A 39 3.98 -7.66 -1.35
C GLN A 39 3.25 -8.93 -0.90
N ARG A 40 2.08 -8.81 -0.26
CA ARG A 40 1.25 -9.95 0.13
C ARG A 40 0.74 -10.77 -1.05
N VAL A 41 0.65 -10.17 -2.24
CA VAL A 41 0.28 -10.89 -3.48
C VAL A 41 1.37 -11.90 -3.85
N HIS A 42 2.64 -11.59 -3.56
CA HIS A 42 3.76 -12.50 -3.84
C HIS A 42 3.93 -13.55 -2.75
N THR A 43 3.69 -13.19 -1.49
CA THR A 43 3.87 -14.12 -0.36
C THR A 43 2.64 -14.98 -0.08
N GLY A 44 1.47 -14.60 -0.57
CA GLY A 44 0.20 -15.23 -0.21
C GLY A 44 -0.24 -14.96 1.24
N GLU A 45 0.39 -14.01 1.93
CA GLU A 45 0.08 -13.70 3.34
C GLU A 45 -1.36 -13.18 3.49
N LYS A 46 -2.14 -13.83 4.36
CA LYS A 46 -3.50 -13.43 4.73
C LYS A 46 -3.54 -13.04 6.21
N PRO A 47 -3.21 -11.79 6.55
CA PRO A 47 -3.08 -11.36 7.95
C PRO A 47 -4.44 -11.15 8.64
N TYR A 48 -5.52 -11.05 7.86
CA TYR A 48 -6.88 -10.92 8.39
C TYR A 48 -7.57 -12.26 8.28
N LYS A 49 -8.14 -12.72 9.38
CA LYS A 49 -8.98 -13.92 9.47
C LYS A 49 -10.30 -13.53 10.12
N CYS A 50 -11.40 -14.05 9.61
CA CYS A 50 -12.67 -13.98 10.28
C CYS A 50 -12.62 -14.77 11.58
N GLN A 51 -13.26 -14.26 12.63
CA GLN A 51 -13.36 -14.98 13.91
C GLN A 51 -14.58 -15.91 13.97
N LEU A 52 -15.50 -15.78 13.01
CA LEU A 52 -16.73 -16.57 12.93
C LEU A 52 -16.64 -17.73 11.92
N CYS A 53 -15.67 -17.68 11.00
CA CYS A 53 -15.39 -18.74 10.04
C CYS A 53 -13.90 -18.77 9.71
N ASP A 54 -13.40 -19.89 9.21
CA ASP A 54 -12.00 -20.08 8.82
C ASP A 54 -11.63 -19.40 7.48
N TYR A 55 -12.34 -18.32 7.11
CA TYR A 55 -12.06 -17.47 5.95
C TYR A 55 -11.23 -16.24 6.33
#